data_AF-A0A940W772-F1
#
_entry.id   AF-A0A940W772-F1
#
_cell.length_a   1.000
_cell.length_b   1.000
_cell.length_c   1.000
_cell.angle_alpha   90.00
_cell.angle_beta   90.00
_cell.angle_gamma   90.00
#
_symmetry.space_group_name_H-M   'P 1'
#
loop_
_entity.id
_entity.type
_entity.pdbx_description
1 polymer ?
#
loop_
_entity_poly.entity_id
_entity_poly.type
_entity_poly.pdbx_seq_one_letter_code
_entity_poly.pdbx_strand_id
1 'polypeptide(L)' 'MTTNPMDVIRMALDREKAAYRSYTEYARIATEPAIKELFQYLAGEEKKHVKLLQEEIERETHQEM' A
#
# COMPACT_ATOMS: atom_id res chain seq x y z
N MET A 1 -18.59 10.12 -9.74
CA MET A 1 -18.04 8.88 -10.33
C MET A 1 -16.62 9.19 -10.74
N THR A 2 -15.63 8.44 -10.25
CA THR A 2 -14.22 8.60 -10.63
C THR A 2 -14.06 8.11 -12.07
N THR A 3 -14.06 9.03 -13.02
CA THR A 3 -13.96 8.74 -14.46
C THR A 3 -12.52 8.69 -14.97
N ASN A 4 -11.53 9.03 -14.14
CA ASN A 4 -10.12 8.99 -14.50
C ASN A 4 -9.42 7.76 -13.86
N PRO A 5 -8.84 6.85 -14.66
CA PRO A 5 -8.02 5.74 -14.17
C PRO A 5 -6.92 6.16 -13.19
N MET A 6 -6.28 7.31 -13.39
CA MET A 6 -5.22 7.81 -12.52
C MET A 6 -5.71 8.19 -11.13
N ASP A 7 -6.96 8.64 -11.00
CA ASP A 7 -7.55 8.94 -9.70
C ASP A 7 -7.81 7.64 -8.91
N VAL A 8 -8.14 6.55 -9.61
CA VAL A 8 -8.30 5.22 -9.01
C VAL A 8 -6.95 4.68 -8.51
N ILE A 9 -5.88 4.84 -9.30
CA ILE A 9 -4.53 4.40 -8.93
C ILE A 9 -4.01 5.21 -7.72
N ARG A 10 -4.24 6.53 -7.69
CA ARG A 10 -3.88 7.38 -6.54
C ARG A 10 -4.67 6.99 -5.28
N MET A 11 -5.97 6.75 -5.41
CA MET A 11 -6.80 6.27 -4.30
C MET A 11 -6.30 4.90 -3.79
N ALA A 12 -5.93 3.99 -4.69
CA ALA A 12 -5.37 2.70 -4.31
C ALA A 12 -4.06 2.89 -3.54
N LEU A 13 -3.15 3.73 -4.03
CA LEU A 13 -1.87 4.02 -3.35
C LEU A 13 -2.08 4.53 -1.92
N ASP A 14 -3.05 5.43 -1.72
CA ASP A 14 -3.36 5.96 -0.38
C ASP A 14 -3.92 4.89 0.56
N ARG A 15 -4.74 3.97 0.02
CA ARG A 15 -5.25 2.82 0.76
C ARG A 15 -4.13 1.87 1.17
N GLU A 16 -3.22 1.54 0.25
CA GLU A 16 -2.08 0.65 0.55
C GLU A 16 -1.16 1.26 1.60
N LYS A 17 -0.89 2.56 1.53
CA LYS A 17 -0.12 3.27 2.57
C LYS A 17 -0.82 3.22 3.93
N ALA A 18 -2.15 3.34 3.96
CA ALA A 18 -2.92 3.26 5.20
C ALA A 18 -2.94 1.84 5.79
N ALA A 19 -3.09 0.82 4.94
CA ALA A 19 -3.02 -0.59 5.33
C ALA A 19 -1.63 -0.93 5.89
N TYR A 20 -0.56 -0.52 5.21
CA TYR A 20 0.81 -0.68 5.68
C TYR A 20 1.02 -0.12 7.10
N ARG A 21 0.58 1.13 7.34
CA ARG A 21 0.66 1.75 8.67
C ARG A 21 -0.13 0.97 9.71
N SER A 22 -1.34 0.53 9.36
CA SER A 22 -2.22 -0.20 10.26
C SER A 22 -1.63 -1.55 10.65
N TYR A 23 -1.18 -2.35 9.68
CA TYR A 23 -0.55 -3.65 9.96
C TYR A 23 0.77 -3.52 10.71
N THR A 24 1.57 -2.49 10.42
CA THR A 24 2.78 -2.20 11.19
C THR A 24 2.45 -1.92 12.66
N GLU A 25 1.40 -1.13 12.92
CA GLU A 25 0.95 -0.84 14.28
C GLU A 25 0.35 -2.08 14.96
N TYR A 26 -0.44 -2.88 14.24
CA TYR A 26 -1.00 -4.12 14.77
C TYR A 26 0.09 -5.13 15.13
N ALA A 27 1.13 -5.28 14.30
CA ALA A 27 2.31 -6.08 14.63
C ALA A 27 3.04 -5.57 15.88
N ARG A 28 3.02 -4.26 16.14
CA ARG A 28 3.65 -3.65 17.32
C ARG A 28 2.91 -3.98 18.61
N ILE A 29 1.58 -4.03 18.58
CA ILE A 29 0.74 -4.27 19.76
C ILE A 29 0.33 -5.73 19.95
N ALA A 30 0.53 -6.59 18.95
CA ALA A 30 0.25 -8.02 19.04
C ALA A 30 1.13 -8.71 20.08
N THR A 31 0.49 -9.45 21.00
CA THR A 31 1.17 -10.22 22.06
C THR A 31 1.48 -11.65 21.63
N GLU A 32 0.63 -12.24 20.80
CA GLU A 32 0.81 -13.60 20.27
C GLU A 32 1.82 -13.61 19.10
N PRO A 33 2.90 -14.42 19.17
CA PRO A 33 3.95 -14.43 18.13
C PRO A 33 3.42 -14.68 16.72
N ALA A 34 2.50 -15.64 16.55
CA ALA A 34 1.92 -15.96 15.26
C ALA A 34 1.11 -14.80 14.65
N ILE A 35 0.41 -14.03 15.49
CA ILE A 35 -0.36 -12.86 15.05
C ILE A 35 0.57 -11.70 14.69
N LYS A 36 1.65 -11.52 15.45
CA LYS A 36 2.70 -10.55 15.12
C LYS A 36 3.34 -10.85 13.77
N GLU A 37 3.72 -12.11 13.52
CA GLU A 37 4.31 -12.56 12.25
C GLU A 37 3.34 -12.34 11.09
N LEU A 38 2.04 -12.66 11.27
CA LEU A 38 1.01 -12.41 10.27
C LEU A 38 0.93 -10.92 9.90
N PHE A 39 0.85 -10.01 10.89
CA PHE A 39 0.78 -8.58 10.60
C PHE A 39 2.07 -8.02 9.99
N GLN A 40 3.24 -8.56 10.35
CA GLN A 40 4.49 -8.20 9.70
C GLN A 40 4.52 -8.65 8.24
N TYR A 41 4.02 -9.85 7.95
CA TYR A 41 3.89 -10.36 6.59
C TYR A 41 2.96 -9.47 5.76
N LEU A 42 1.75 -9.17 6.28
CA LEU A 42 0.79 -8.30 5.60
C LEU A 42 1.36 -6.89 5.35
N ALA A 43 2.02 -6.27 6.34
CA ALA A 43 2.72 -5.01 6.13
C ALA A 43 3.80 -5.12 5.03
N GLY A 44 4.50 -6.24 4.95
CA GLY A 44 5.45 -6.53 3.88
C GLY A 44 4.81 -6.53 2.49
N GLU A 45 3.63 -7.14 2.35
CA GLU A 45 2.89 -7.17 1.07
C GLU A 45 2.41 -5.77 0.67
N GLU A 46 1.81 -5.00 1.59
CA GLU A 46 1.32 -3.65 1.24
C GLU A 46 2.47 -2.71 0.86
N LYS A 47 3.67 -2.90 1.46
CA LYS A 47 4.86 -2.15 1.04
C LYS A 47 5.24 -2.44 -0.41
N LYS A 48 5.09 -3.69 -0.88
CA LYS A 48 5.32 -4.05 -2.30
C LYS A 48 4.26 -3.42 -3.20
N HIS A 49 2.99 -3.46 -2.79
CA HIS A 49 1.90 -2.82 -3.53
C HIS A 49 2.09 -1.30 -3.66
N VAL A 50 2.49 -0.62 -2.58
CA VAL A 50 2.85 0.81 -2.61
C VAL A 50 3.93 1.09 -3.66
N LYS A 51 5.00 0.29 -3.68
CA LYS A 51 6.11 0.47 -4.65
C LYS A 51 5.61 0.31 -6.09
N LEU A 52 4.83 -0.74 -6.35
CA LEU A 52 4.26 -1.01 -7.67
C LEU A 52 3.38 0.15 -8.16
N LEU A 53 2.50 0.65 -7.31
CA LEU A 53 1.59 1.75 -7.66
C LEU A 53 2.32 3.08 -7.83
N GLN A 54 3.41 3.32 -7.08
CA GLN A 54 4.26 4.49 -7.28
C GLN A 54 4.98 4.44 -8.64
N GLU A 55 5.57 3.29 -8.99
CA GLU A 55 6.23 3.08 -10.29
C GLU A 55 5.24 3.25 -11.45
N GLU A 56 4.00 2.77 -11.29
CA GLU A 56 2.91 2.97 -12.26
C GLU A 56 2.61 4.45 -12.47
N ILE A 57 2.41 5.21 -11.38
CA ILE A 57 2.12 6.65 -11.45
C ILE A 57 3.28 7.41 -12.10
N GLU A 58 4.52 7.07 -11.75
CA GLU A 58 5.70 7.68 -12.34
C GLU A 58 5.76 7.42 -13.84
N ARG A 59 5.50 6.18 -14.29
CA ARG A 59 5.53 5.83 -15.71
C ARG A 59 4.50 6.62 -16.53
N GLU A 60 3.25 6.69 -16.06
CA GLU A 60 2.20 7.45 -16.74
C GLU A 60 2.52 8.94 -16.78
N THR A 61 3.06 9.51 -15.69
CA THR A 61 3.47 10.92 -15.64
C THR A 61 4.59 11.24 -16.63
N HIS A 62 5.47 10.28 -16.92
CA HIS A 62 6.53 10.46 -17.92
C HIS A 62 6.07 10.21 -19.37
N GLN A 63 4.94 9.52 -19.59
CA GLN A 63 4.37 9.34 -20.94
C GLN A 63 3.59 10.56 -21.44
N GLU A 64 3.16 11.44 -20.52
CA GLU A 64 2.46 12.69 -20.86
C GLU A 64 3.39 13.89 -21.13
N MET A 65 4.71 13.74 -20.93
CA MET A 65 5.75 14.74 -21.25
C MET A 65 6.34 14.53 -22.64
#